data_AF-A0A0S7Y516-F1
#
_entry.id   AF-A0A0S7Y516-F1
#
_cell.length_a   1.000
_cell.length_b   1.000
_cell.length_c   1.000
_cell.angle_alpha   90.00
_cell.angle_beta   90.00
_cell.angle_gamma   90.00
#
_symmetry.space_group_name_H-M   'P 1'
#
loop_
_entity.id
_entity.type
_entity.pdbx_description
1 polymer ?
#
loop_
_entity_poly.entity_id
_entity_poly.type
_entity_poly.pdbx_seq_one_letter_code
_entity_poly.pdbx_strand_id
1 'polypeptide(L)' 'MFEKAISPKELYTADECFITFSGPGIVPITKIWNKKIGSGKCGSVTASLIRLYDAETKKK' A
#
# COMPACT_ATOMS: atom_id res chain seq x y z
N MET A 1 16.80 -4.62 -3.94
CA MET A 1 15.41 -4.81 -4.44
C MET A 1 15.05 -6.26 -4.13
N PHE A 2 14.03 -6.50 -3.32
CA PHE A 2 13.60 -7.85 -2.94
C PHE A 2 12.27 -8.14 -3.63
N GLU A 3 12.28 -9.07 -4.56
CA GLU A 3 11.07 -9.56 -5.24
C GLU A 3 10.92 -11.04 -4.93
N LYS A 4 9.73 -11.42 -4.47
CA LYS A 4 9.40 -12.81 -4.20
C LYS A 4 7.90 -13.03 -4.34
N ALA A 5 7.50 -14.28 -4.53
CA ALA A 5 6.11 -14.68 -4.34
C ALA A 5 5.72 -14.47 -2.86
N ILE A 6 4.55 -13.87 -2.64
CA ILE A 6 3.99 -13.62 -1.31
C ILE A 6 2.86 -14.61 -1.05
N SER A 7 2.89 -15.29 0.09
CA SER A 7 1.78 -16.14 0.52
C SER A 7 0.62 -15.31 1.09
N PRO A 8 -0.64 -15.79 1.05
CA PRO A 8 -1.75 -15.09 1.69
C PRO A 8 -1.52 -14.83 3.18
N LYS A 9 -0.83 -15.74 3.88
CA LYS A 9 -0.50 -15.59 5.30
C LYS A 9 0.37 -14.37 5.54
N GLU A 10 1.43 -14.20 4.75
CA GLU A 10 2.32 -13.03 4.84
C GLU A 10 1.58 -11.73 4.53
N LEU A 11 0.68 -11.75 3.54
CA LEU A 11 -0.16 -10.59 3.22
C LEU A 11 -1.08 -10.21 4.38
N TYR A 12 -1.72 -11.18 5.04
CA TYR A 12 -2.62 -10.93 6.17
C TYR A 12 -1.91 -10.47 7.44
N THR A 13 -0.63 -10.79 7.60
CA THR A 13 0.19 -10.39 8.75
C THR A 13 1.08 -9.18 8.47
N ALA A 14 0.97 -8.56 7.30
CA ALA A 14 1.74 -7.37 6.97
C ALA A 14 1.32 -6.17 7.84
N ASP A 15 2.29 -5.31 8.16
CA ASP A 15 2.02 -4.04 8.84
C ASP A 15 1.29 -3.05 7.93
N GLU A 16 1.60 -3.08 6.63
CA GLU A 16 0.95 -2.29 5.59
C GLU A 16 1.05 -2.97 4.22
N CYS A 17 0.08 -2.70 3.35
CA CYS A 17 0.15 -3.05 1.93
C CYS A 17 -0.64 -2.05 1.08
N PHE A 18 -0.30 -1.95 -0.20
CA PHE A 18 -0.93 -1.05 -1.15
C PHE A 18 -0.96 -1.66 -2.55
N ILE A 19 -1.82 -1.12 -3.39
CA ILE A 19 -1.89 -1.44 -4.82
C ILE A 19 -1.62 -0.20 -5.65
N THR A 20 -1.10 -0.41 -6.85
CA THR A 20 -0.78 0.67 -7.79
C THR A 20 -1.70 0.60 -9.00
N PHE A 21 -2.23 1.74 -9.43
CA PHE A 21 -3.00 1.88 -10.66
C PHE A 21 -2.62 3.16 -11.38
N SER A 22 -2.68 3.17 -12.73
CA SER A 22 -2.35 4.34 -13.53
C SER A 22 -3.24 5.57 -13.25
N GLY A 23 -4.47 5.36 -12.79
CA GLY A 23 -5.40 6.45 -12.46
C GLY A 23 -5.20 6.98 -11.03
N PRO A 24 -5.70 6.26 -10.00
CA PRO A 24 -5.62 6.71 -8.61
C PRO A 24 -4.22 6.66 -8.01
N GLY A 25 -3.21 6.17 -8.74
CA GLY A 25 -1.83 6.09 -8.26
C GLY A 25 -1.67 4.98 -7.23
N ILE A 26 -1.20 5.34 -6.03
CA ILE A 26 -0.96 4.41 -4.92
C ILE A 26 -2.16 4.40 -3.98
N VAL A 27 -2.77 3.23 -3.81
CA VAL A 27 -3.98 3.05 -2.99
C VAL A 27 -3.66 2.16 -1.78
N PRO A 28 -3.78 2.67 -0.54
CA PRO A 28 -3.52 1.89 0.67
C PRO A 28 -4.63 0.86 0.91
N ILE A 29 -4.25 -0.35 1.31
CA ILE A 29 -5.19 -1.41 1.69
C ILE A 29 -5.19 -1.57 3.21
N THR A 30 -6.31 -1.19 3.84
CA THR A 30 -6.45 -1.23 5.31
C THR A 30 -7.18 -2.47 5.81
N LYS A 31 -7.90 -3.19 4.93
CA LYS A 31 -8.67 -4.38 5.27
C LYS A 31 -8.79 -5.30 4.05
N ILE A 32 -8.58 -6.59 4.25
CA ILE A 32 -8.85 -7.64 3.26
C ILE A 32 -9.91 -8.58 3.84
N TRP A 33 -11.04 -8.70 3.14
CA TRP A 33 -12.25 -9.38 3.64
C TRP A 33 -12.65 -8.88 5.04
N ASN A 34 -12.61 -9.75 6.04
CA ASN A 34 -12.94 -9.42 7.43
C ASN A 34 -11.72 -9.20 8.33
N LYS A 35 -10.51 -9.12 7.77
CA LYS A 35 -9.26 -8.92 8.52
C LYS A 35 -8.67 -7.54 8.22
N LYS A 36 -8.34 -6.79 9.27
CA LYS A 36 -7.57 -5.55 9.16
C LYS A 36 -6.11 -5.88 8.86
N ILE A 37 -5.47 -5.09 8.02
CA ILE A 37 -4.02 -5.13 7.79
C ILE A 37 -3.37 -4.12 8.74
N GLY A 38 -2.35 -4.57 9.49
CA GLY A 38 -1.74 -3.79 10.57
C GLY A 38 -2.78 -3.13 11.50
N SER A 39 -2.73 -1.80 11.58
CA SER A 39 -3.64 -0.99 12.41
C SER A 39 -5.02 -0.71 11.78
N GLY A 40 -5.24 -1.13 10.53
CA GLY A 40 -6.43 -0.77 9.75
C GLY A 40 -6.45 0.70 9.31
N LYS A 41 -5.30 1.37 9.32
CA LYS A 41 -5.08 2.74 8.82
C LYS A 41 -3.97 2.73 7.77
N CYS A 42 -3.85 3.80 6.99
CA CYS A 42 -2.73 3.99 6.08
C CYS A 42 -1.41 4.00 6.87
N GLY A 43 -0.46 3.16 6.50
CA GLY A 43 0.87 3.09 7.12
C GLY A 43 1.78 4.24 6.70
N SER A 44 2.86 4.44 7.44
CA SER A 44 3.76 5.59 7.24
C SER A 44 4.57 5.48 5.95
N VAL A 45 4.99 4.28 5.54
CA VAL A 45 5.70 4.10 4.27
C VAL A 45 4.73 4.31 3.12
N THR A 46 3.53 3.73 3.19
CA THR A 46 2.50 3.92 2.17
C THR A 46 2.13 5.40 1.99
N ALA A 47 1.95 6.14 3.09
CA ALA A 47 1.68 7.58 3.04
C ALA A 47 2.84 8.37 2.42
N SER A 48 4.08 8.00 2.73
CA SER A 48 5.27 8.64 2.15
C SER A 48 5.37 8.37 0.65
N LEU A 49 5.08 7.14 0.21
CA LEU A 49 5.07 6.78 -1.21
C LEU A 49 3.98 7.53 -1.98
N ILE A 50 2.77 7.66 -1.42
CA ILE A 50 1.68 8.46 -2.01
C ILE A 50 2.16 9.90 -2.23
N ARG A 51 2.76 10.52 -1.21
CA ARG A 51 3.27 11.90 -1.31
C ARG A 51 4.34 12.05 -2.39
N LEU A 52 5.30 11.12 -2.45
CA LEU A 52 6.37 11.15 -3.44
C LEU A 52 5.84 10.93 -4.86
N TYR A 53 4.92 9.98 -5.04
CA TYR A 53 4.30 9.69 -6.32
C TYR A 53 3.46 10.86 -6.83
N ASP A 54 2.63 11.46 -5.96
CA ASP A 54 1.83 12.64 -6.28
C ASP A 54 2.71 13.85 -6.62
N ALA A 55 3.82 14.04 -5.91
CA ALA A 55 4.76 15.11 -6.18
C ALA A 55 5.40 15.01 -7.57
N GLU A 56 5.58 13.80 -8.11
CA GLU A 56 6.14 13.59 -9.45
C GLU A 56 5.08 13.57 -10.56
N THR A 57 3.90 13.02 -10.30
CA THR A 57 2.87 12.80 -11.33
C THR A 57 1.85 13.93 -11.44
N LYS A 58 1.65 14.74 -10.39
CA LYS A 58 0.70 15.86 -10.38
C LYS A 58 1.38 17.22 -10.55
N LYS A 59 2.63 17.26 -11.03
CA LYS A 59 3.29 18.52 -11.43
C LYS A 59 2.43 19.19 -12.50
N LYS A 60 1.94 20.39 -12.19
CA LYS A 60 1.31 21.30 -13.15
C LYS A 60 2.32 21.78 -14.18
#